data_AF-A0A6G3X524-F1
#
_entry.id   AF-A0A6G3X524-F1
#
_cell.length_a   1.000
_cell.length_b   1.000
_cell.length_c   1.000
_cell.angle_alpha   90.00
_cell.angle_beta   90.00
_cell.angle_gamma   90.00
#
_symmetry.space_group_name_H-M   'P 1'
#
loop_
_entity.id
_entity.type
_entity.pdbx_description
1 polymer ?
#
loop_
_entity_poly.entity_id
_entity_poly.type
_entity_poly.pdbx_seq_one_letter_code
_entity_poly.pdbx_strand_id
1 'polypeptide(L)'
;MAAQDAAVESLRDREIGVEQEHLDRVYHRLEEKIHEAEFLMNDAVKRGQVGTPGALAERDAQVFRAGIHLNRLNSEFEDFLFGRIDLLLGKDGERGPDGAYTSVEPADDTVREDATADIAETLHIG
;
A
#
# COMPACT_ATOMS: atom_id res chain seq x y z
N MET A 1 -8.45 7.96 36.45
CA MET A 1 -9.43 7.44 35.47
C MET A 1 -9.74 8.51 34.43
N ALA A 2 -10.59 9.51 34.69
CA ALA A 2 -11.00 10.51 33.67
C ALA A 2 -9.84 11.23 32.93
N ALA A 3 -8.74 11.58 33.61
CA ALA A 3 -7.58 12.22 32.96
C ALA A 3 -6.74 11.27 32.10
N GLN A 4 -6.70 9.97 32.44
CA GLN A 4 -6.05 8.95 31.61
C GLN A 4 -6.90 8.63 30.38
N ASP A 5 -8.22 8.55 30.53
CA ASP A 5 -9.15 8.29 29.43
C ASP A 5 -9.09 9.42 28.38
N ALA A 6 -9.06 10.69 28.83
CA ALA A 6 -8.89 11.84 27.95
C ALA A 6 -7.53 11.87 27.23
N ALA A 7 -6.46 11.40 27.88
CA ALA A 7 -5.14 11.30 27.25
C ALA A 7 -5.12 10.22 26.15
N VAL A 8 -5.77 9.08 26.38
CA VAL A 8 -5.91 7.99 25.39
C VAL A 8 -6.75 8.45 24.19
N GLU A 9 -7.83 9.18 24.42
CA GLU A 9 -8.64 9.77 23.34
C GLU A 9 -7.81 10.75 22.49
N SER A 10 -6.98 11.59 23.14
CA SER A 10 -6.11 12.53 22.43
C SER A 10 -5.01 11.84 21.60
N LEU A 11 -4.50 10.68 22.06
CA LEU A 11 -3.53 9.88 21.32
C LEU A 11 -4.21 9.23 20.11
N ARG A 12 -5.38 8.61 20.31
CA ARG A 12 -6.16 7.99 19.25
C ARG A 12 -6.48 8.99 18.14
N ASP A 13 -6.95 10.18 18.48
CA ASP A 13 -7.31 11.20 17.48
C ASP A 13 -6.09 11.66 16.68
N ARG A 14 -4.92 11.75 17.33
CA ARG A 14 -3.66 12.08 16.67
C ARG A 14 -3.25 10.97 15.69
N GLU A 15 -3.27 9.72 16.10
CA GLU A 15 -2.93 8.58 15.24
C GLU A 15 -3.90 8.50 14.06
N ILE A 16 -5.20 8.68 14.29
CA ILE A 16 -6.20 8.76 13.21
C ILE A 16 -5.83 9.88 12.23
N GLY A 17 -5.49 11.07 12.72
CA GLY A 17 -5.11 12.19 11.86
C GLY A 17 -3.91 11.87 10.96
N VAL A 18 -2.86 11.26 11.52
CA VAL A 18 -1.67 10.85 10.76
C VAL A 18 -2.03 9.80 9.69
N GLU A 19 -2.87 8.82 10.03
CA GLU A 19 -3.32 7.81 9.08
C GLU A 19 -4.22 8.40 7.98
N GLN A 20 -5.09 9.36 8.32
CA GLN A 20 -5.88 10.07 7.30
C GLN A 20 -4.99 10.84 6.32
N GLU A 21 -3.97 11.57 6.80
CA GLU A 21 -3.01 12.24 5.92
C GLU A 21 -2.19 11.25 5.06
N HIS A 22 -1.97 10.03 5.54
CA HIS A 22 -1.36 8.97 4.74
C HIS A 22 -2.34 8.49 3.65
N LEU A 23 -3.58 8.17 4.01
CA LEU A 23 -4.62 7.74 3.07
C LEU A 23 -4.87 8.80 1.99
N ASP A 24 -4.95 10.08 2.35
CA ASP A 24 -5.15 11.17 1.39
C ASP A 24 -4.06 11.17 0.30
N ARG A 25 -2.80 10.96 0.68
CA ARG A 25 -1.68 10.88 -0.27
C ARG A 25 -1.77 9.64 -1.16
N VAL A 26 -2.15 8.50 -0.60
CA VAL A 26 -2.31 7.24 -1.33
C VAL A 26 -3.44 7.36 -2.36
N TYR A 27 -4.61 7.82 -1.94
CA TYR A 27 -5.78 7.99 -2.81
C TYR A 27 -5.54 9.05 -3.88
N HIS A 28 -4.87 10.16 -3.55
CA HIS A 28 -4.49 11.15 -4.55
C HIS A 28 -3.60 10.54 -5.64
N ARG A 29 -2.61 9.73 -5.24
CA ARG A 29 -1.72 9.07 -6.20
C ARG A 29 -2.44 8.01 -7.04
N LEU A 30 -3.40 7.29 -6.43
CA LEU A 30 -4.23 6.32 -7.13
C LEU A 30 -5.11 7.01 -8.18
N GLU A 31 -5.74 8.13 -7.83
CA GLU A 31 -6.53 8.95 -8.74
C GLU A 31 -5.69 9.44 -9.94
N GLU A 32 -4.47 9.94 -9.70
CA GLU A 32 -3.55 10.31 -10.78
C GLU A 32 -3.26 9.15 -11.73
N LYS A 33 -3.09 7.93 -11.20
CA LYS A 33 -2.81 6.73 -12.01
C LYS A 33 -4.01 6.26 -12.81
N ILE A 34 -5.22 6.38 -12.24
CA ILE A 34 -6.47 6.12 -12.96
C ILE A 34 -6.59 7.10 -14.14
N HIS A 35 -6.43 8.41 -13.91
CA HIS A 35 -6.48 9.42 -14.98
C HIS A 35 -5.43 9.19 -16.07
N GLU A 36 -4.20 8.79 -15.71
CA GLU A 36 -3.15 8.43 -16.67
C GLU A 36 -3.57 7.23 -17.52
N ALA A 37 -4.09 6.16 -16.91
CA ALA A 37 -4.56 4.97 -17.62
C ALA A 37 -5.74 5.28 -18.55
N GLU A 38 -6.71 6.08 -18.11
CA GLU A 38 -7.83 6.55 -18.92
C GLU A 38 -7.37 7.37 -20.13
N PHE A 39 -6.40 8.26 -19.94
CA PHE A 39 -5.83 9.05 -21.03
C PHE A 39 -5.19 8.14 -22.09
N LEU A 40 -4.39 7.15 -21.67
CA LEU A 40 -3.76 6.18 -22.58
C LEU A 40 -4.79 5.34 -23.35
N MET A 41 -5.88 4.91 -22.69
CA MET A 41 -6.97 4.22 -23.38
C MET A 41 -7.62 5.10 -24.45
N ASN A 42 -7.93 6.35 -24.12
CA ASN A 42 -8.54 7.30 -25.04
C ASN A 42 -7.62 7.64 -26.23
N ASP A 43 -6.32 7.75 -26.01
CA ASP A 43 -5.33 8.00 -27.05
C ASP A 43 -5.12 6.77 -27.97
N ALA A 44 -5.06 5.56 -27.41
CA ALA A 44 -4.96 4.32 -28.18
C ALA A 44 -6.16 4.11 -29.12
N VAL A 45 -7.37 4.48 -28.68
CA VAL A 45 -8.58 4.45 -29.53
C VAL A 45 -8.45 5.42 -30.71
N LYS A 46 -7.87 6.61 -30.50
CA LYS A 46 -7.72 7.64 -31.54
C LYS A 46 -6.63 7.32 -32.58
N ARG A 47 -5.57 6.60 -32.21
CA ARG A 47 -4.40 6.31 -33.08
C ARG A 47 -4.59 5.17 -34.09
N GLY A 48 -5.75 4.49 -34.11
CA GLY A 48 -6.08 3.42 -35.06
C GLY A 48 -6.24 3.84 -36.53
N GLN A 49 -5.60 4.91 -37.00
CA GLN A 49 -5.86 5.54 -38.31
C GLN A 49 -5.04 4.97 -39.48
N VAL A 50 -4.07 4.06 -39.26
CA VAL A 50 -3.16 3.59 -40.32
C VAL A 50 -3.73 2.39 -41.12
N GLY A 51 -4.86 1.82 -40.72
CA GLY A 51 -5.64 0.87 -41.54
C GLY A 51 -4.98 -0.46 -41.92
N THR A 52 -3.72 -0.71 -41.54
CA THR A 52 -3.06 -1.99 -41.79
C THR A 52 -3.52 -3.03 -40.76
N PRO A 53 -3.65 -4.32 -41.14
CA PRO A 53 -4.04 -5.38 -40.20
C PRO A 53 -3.15 -5.47 -38.97
N GLY A 54 -1.83 -5.25 -39.13
CA GLY A 54 -0.87 -5.23 -38.02
C GLY A 54 -1.10 -4.06 -37.06
N ALA A 55 -1.35 -2.86 -37.57
CA ALA A 55 -1.65 -1.69 -36.75
C ALA A 55 -2.96 -1.83 -35.96
N LEU A 56 -3.97 -2.50 -36.54
CA LEU A 56 -5.22 -2.81 -35.84
C LEU A 56 -5.01 -3.82 -34.71
N ALA A 57 -4.26 -4.89 -34.96
CA ALA A 57 -3.96 -5.90 -33.94
C ALA A 57 -3.13 -5.32 -32.78
N GLU A 58 -2.13 -4.48 -33.07
CA GLU A 58 -1.33 -3.80 -32.05
C GLU A 58 -2.20 -2.85 -31.20
N ARG A 59 -3.10 -2.09 -31.83
CA ARG A 59 -4.07 -1.24 -31.12
C ARG A 59 -4.94 -2.05 -30.18
N ASP A 60 -5.53 -3.14 -30.65
CA ASP A 60 -6.44 -3.95 -29.85
C ASP A 60 -5.73 -4.55 -28.63
N ALA A 61 -4.47 -4.98 -28.80
CA ALA A 61 -3.63 -5.43 -27.68
C ALA A 61 -3.36 -4.32 -26.65
N GLN A 62 -3.09 -3.09 -27.11
CA GLN A 62 -2.87 -1.94 -26.21
C GLN A 62 -4.14 -1.56 -25.45
N VAL A 63 -5.29 -1.46 -26.13
CA VAL A 63 -6.59 -1.18 -25.50
C VAL A 63 -6.94 -2.24 -24.47
N PHE A 64 -6.75 -3.52 -24.79
CA PHE A 64 -7.03 -4.62 -23.87
C PHE A 64 -6.16 -4.55 -22.61
N ARG A 65 -4.84 -4.36 -22.76
CA ARG A 65 -3.91 -4.25 -21.62
C ARG A 65 -4.21 -3.05 -20.75
N ALA A 66 -4.47 -1.89 -21.37
CA ALA A 66 -4.84 -0.68 -20.65
C ALA A 66 -6.19 -0.84 -19.92
N GLY A 67 -7.15 -1.55 -20.52
CA GLY A 67 -8.43 -1.89 -19.89
C GLY A 67 -8.27 -2.78 -18.65
N ILE A 68 -7.45 -3.82 -18.70
CA ILE A 68 -7.13 -4.65 -17.51
C ILE A 68 -6.47 -3.78 -16.43
N HIS A 69 -5.51 -2.94 -16.82
CA HIS A 69 -4.80 -2.09 -15.88
C HIS A 69 -5.73 -1.09 -15.18
N LEU A 70 -6.60 -0.41 -15.95
CA LEU A 70 -7.60 0.50 -15.42
C LEU A 70 -8.60 -0.22 -14.50
N ASN A 71 -9.07 -1.40 -14.89
CA ASN A 71 -9.99 -2.18 -14.07
C ASN A 71 -9.35 -2.55 -12.71
N ARG A 72 -8.07 -2.94 -12.71
CA ARG A 72 -7.33 -3.23 -11.47
C ARG A 72 -7.20 -1.99 -10.58
N LEU A 73 -6.87 -0.83 -11.15
CA LEU A 73 -6.76 0.42 -10.38
C LEU A 73 -8.12 0.85 -9.80
N ASN A 74 -9.21 0.66 -10.56
CA ASN A 74 -10.56 0.97 -10.09
C ASN A 74 -11.02 0.00 -8.98
N SER A 75 -10.70 -1.29 -9.06
CA SER A 75 -11.00 -2.22 -7.95
C SER A 75 -10.19 -1.88 -6.70
N GLU A 76 -8.94 -1.45 -6.89
CA GLU A 76 -8.07 -0.97 -5.83
C GLU A 76 -8.62 0.29 -5.14
N PHE A 77 -9.46 1.09 -5.80
CA PHE A 77 -10.04 2.30 -5.20
C PHE A 77 -11.00 2.01 -4.05
N GLU A 78 -11.71 0.87 -4.05
CA GLU A 78 -12.67 0.57 -2.98
C GLU A 78 -11.99 -0.02 -1.73
N ASP A 79 -10.96 -0.85 -1.89
CA ASP A 79 -10.39 -1.69 -0.83
C ASP A 79 -8.83 -1.64 -0.81
N PHE A 80 -8.22 -0.48 -1.05
CA PHE A 80 -6.76 -0.41 -1.22
C PHE A 80 -5.94 -0.77 0.03
N LEU A 81 -6.46 -0.44 1.22
CA LEU A 81 -5.68 -0.45 2.44
C LEU A 81 -6.55 -0.80 3.64
N PHE A 82 -6.27 -1.94 4.26
CA PHE A 82 -6.97 -2.48 5.42
C PHE A 82 -6.30 -2.11 6.75
N GLY A 83 -5.00 -1.79 6.72
CA GLY A 83 -4.28 -1.44 7.94
C GLY A 83 -2.77 -1.33 7.78
N ARG A 84 -2.12 -1.10 8.92
CA ARG A 84 -0.68 -0.92 9.10
C ARG A 84 -0.15 -1.97 10.05
N ILE A 85 0.98 -2.60 9.70
CA ILE A 85 1.71 -3.54 10.56
C ILE A 85 3.09 -2.93 10.80
N ASP A 86 3.37 -2.61 12.05
CA ASP A 86 4.68 -2.15 12.47
C ASP A 86 5.50 -3.34 12.96
N LEU A 87 6.59 -3.64 12.25
CA LEU A 87 7.52 -4.69 12.55
C LEU A 87 8.62 -4.17 13.47
N LEU A 88 8.91 -4.94 14.51
CA LEU A 88 9.99 -4.70 15.45
C LEU A 88 11.25 -5.42 14.99
N LEU A 89 12.41 -4.87 15.34
CA LEU A 89 13.66 -5.59 15.12
C LEU A 89 13.63 -6.88 15.95
N GLY A 90 13.76 -8.02 15.27
CA GLY A 90 13.84 -9.33 15.89
C GLY A 90 15.19 -9.55 16.55
N LYS A 91 15.21 -10.33 17.63
CA LYS A 91 16.45 -10.84 18.21
C LYS A 91 17.21 -11.67 17.17
N ASP A 92 18.53 -11.81 17.36
CA ASP A 92 19.32 -12.74 16.55
C ASP A 92 18.69 -14.13 16.59
N GLY A 93 18.38 -14.67 15.40
CA GLY A 93 17.73 -15.97 15.28
C GLY A 93 18.60 -17.09 15.85
N GLU A 94 17.96 -18.08 16.47
CA GLU A 94 18.65 -19.34 16.77
C GLU A 94 18.51 -20.30 15.60
N ARG A 95 19.54 -21.11 15.36
CA ARG A 95 19.52 -22.08 14.26
C ARG A 95 18.58 -23.23 14.60
N GLY A 96 17.46 -23.30 13.88
CA GLY A 96 16.48 -24.37 13.97
C GLY A 96 16.99 -25.72 13.47
N PRO A 97 16.22 -26.81 13.70
CA PRO A 97 16.57 -28.16 13.25
C PRO A 97 16.68 -28.29 11.72
N ASP A 98 15.93 -27.45 11.00
CA ASP A 98 15.96 -27.29 9.54
C ASP A 98 17.14 -26.43 9.05
N GLY A 99 17.89 -25.82 9.97
CA GLY A 99 19.02 -24.96 9.70
C GLY A 99 18.68 -23.50 9.41
N ALA A 100 17.40 -23.12 9.50
CA ALA A 100 16.98 -21.73 9.38
C ALA A 100 17.31 -20.97 10.68
N TYR A 101 17.71 -19.70 10.55
CA TYR A 101 17.85 -18.81 11.70
C TYR A 101 16.56 -18.01 11.82
N THR A 102 15.77 -18.29 12.85
CA THR A 102 14.50 -17.60 13.10
C THR A 102 14.45 -17.14 14.55
N SER A 103 14.08 -15.88 14.77
CA SER A 103 13.62 -15.41 16.08
C SER A 103 12.17 -14.97 15.95
N VAL A 104 11.36 -15.34 16.93
CA VAL A 104 9.99 -14.82 17.11
C VAL A 104 9.93 -13.75 18.19
N GLU A 105 11.03 -13.56 18.93
CA GLU A 105 11.14 -12.58 20.00
C GLU A 105 11.74 -11.27 19.45
N PRO A 106 11.23 -10.10 19.87
CA PRO A 106 11.86 -8.82 19.58
C PRO A 106 13.25 -8.74 20.23
N ALA A 107 14.13 -7.90 19.69
CA ALA A 107 15.41 -7.61 20.32
C ALA A 107 15.20 -6.93 21.69
N ASP A 108 16.15 -7.14 22.61
CA ASP A 108 15.98 -6.84 24.04
C ASP A 108 15.75 -5.34 24.33
N ASP A 109 16.19 -4.45 23.44
CA ASP A 109 16.06 -3.00 23.53
C ASP A 109 14.97 -2.41 22.64
N THR A 110 14.27 -3.23 21.83
CA THR A 110 13.25 -2.74 20.90
C THR A 110 11.99 -2.24 21.62
N VAL A 111 11.64 -2.82 22.77
CA VAL A 111 10.49 -2.39 23.58
C VAL A 111 11.01 -1.71 24.85
N ARG A 112 10.61 -0.46 25.05
CA ARG A 112 11.04 0.39 26.17
C ARG A 112 10.23 0.11 27.44
N GLU A 113 10.74 0.57 28.59
CA GLU A 113 10.08 0.44 29.89
C GLU A 113 8.71 1.15 29.96
N ASP A 114 8.49 2.15 29.11
CA ASP A 114 7.21 2.87 28.99
C ASP A 114 6.20 2.18 28.05
N ALA A 115 6.50 0.95 27.61
CA ALA A 115 5.72 0.16 26.65
C ALA A 115 5.61 0.77 25.24
N THR A 116 6.49 1.71 24.88
CA THR A 116 6.69 2.11 23.48
C THR A 116 7.73 1.22 22.81
N ALA A 117 7.73 1.15 21.47
CA ALA A 117 8.69 0.35 20.74
C ALA A 117 9.32 1.11 19.57
N ASP A 118 10.55 0.74 19.22
CA ASP A 118 11.20 1.21 18.00
C ASP A 118 10.75 0.37 16.80
N ILE A 119 10.03 1.02 15.91
CA ILE A 119 9.52 0.40 14.68
C ILE A 119 10.69 0.30 13.70
N ALA A 120 11.06 -0.93 13.34
CA ALA A 120 12.11 -1.18 12.36
C ALA A 120 11.58 -1.04 10.93
N GLU A 121 10.35 -1.48 10.69
CA GLU A 121 9.70 -1.42 9.38
C GLU A 121 8.19 -1.25 9.54
N THR A 122 7.58 -0.47 8.66
CA THR A 122 6.12 -0.30 8.58
C THR A 122 5.62 -0.86 7.26
N LEU A 123 4.70 -1.81 7.34
CA LEU A 123 4.02 -2.41 6.20
C LEU A 123 2.57 -1.96 6.15
N HIS A 124 2.05 -1.73 4.95
CA HIS A 124 0.62 -1.49 4.73
C HIS A 124 0.02 -2.71 4.05
N ILE A 125 -1.13 -3.17 4.54
CA ILE A 125 -1.84 -4.33 4.02
C ILE A 125 -3.05 -3.88 3.20
N GLY A 126 -3.19 -4.44 2.00
CA GLY A 126 -4.22 -4.18 1.00
C GLY A 126 -4.57 -5.46 0.26
#